data_AF-A0A2S7UYH2-F1
#
_entry.id   AF-A0A2S7UYH2-F1
#
_cell.length_a   1.000
_cell.length_b   1.000
_cell.length_c   1.000
_cell.angle_alpha   90.00
_cell.angle_beta   90.00
_cell.angle_gamma   90.00
#
_symmetry.space_group_name_H-M   'P 1'
#
loop_
_entity.id
_entity.type
_entity.pdbx_description
1 polymer ?
#
loop_
_entity_poly.entity_id
_entity_poly.type
_entity_poly.pdbx_seq_one_letter_code
_entity_poly.pdbx_strand_id
1 'polypeptide(L)'
;MTGKIAGAFFGFLLLRNIIGALIGLYIGHLFDTAIKRLTNKQNVQEWLTSDDSKQAIFFYTTFSVMGHVAKASGNVTAEDIQTANEFMTQMHLSGEQVNEAKEAFNEGKSLGFPIKKKINLFKQYFGKRQDLCQFFIEIQIQTAYSDSILEPAEYELLLNIANQLGFTKRHLGQLIVIWEAELRFQNYKRDQQQKNRRYERRRTGSNNNQSQQQGRQQNHHHSASESPSILDAYALLGITDKESVQEIKRAYKRLMSKNHPDKLVSKGLPPEMMEVAKQKTQDIQSAYELIKKERGF
;
A
#
# COMPACT_ATOMS: atom_id res chain seq x y z
N MET A 1 17.28 26.08 -8.67
CA MET A 1 18.02 25.81 -9.93
C MET A 1 18.48 24.37 -10.03
N THR A 2 18.91 23.75 -8.93
CA THR A 2 19.29 22.33 -8.84
C THR A 2 18.21 21.35 -9.31
N GLY A 3 16.93 21.59 -9.01
CA GLY A 3 15.81 20.75 -9.49
C GLY A 3 15.67 20.69 -11.01
N LYS A 4 16.12 21.74 -11.72
CA LYS A 4 16.10 21.81 -13.19
C LYS A 4 17.21 20.94 -13.79
N ILE A 5 18.41 20.97 -13.21
CA ILE A 5 19.58 20.24 -13.71
C ILE A 5 19.49 18.74 -13.37
N ALA A 6 19.05 18.40 -12.15
CA ALA A 6 18.83 17.01 -11.74
C ALA A 6 17.61 16.39 -12.43
N GLY A 7 16.53 17.17 -12.59
CA GLY A 7 15.41 16.78 -13.41
C GLY A 7 15.84 16.51 -14.86
N ALA A 8 16.64 17.40 -15.45
CA ALA A 8 17.18 17.20 -16.79
C ALA A 8 18.09 15.97 -16.89
N PHE A 9 18.94 15.72 -15.90
CA PHE A 9 19.83 14.57 -15.90
C PHE A 9 19.05 13.25 -15.74
N PHE A 10 18.07 13.17 -14.84
CA PHE A 10 17.20 12.00 -14.69
C PHE A 10 16.33 11.79 -15.92
N GLY A 11 15.75 12.85 -16.46
CA GLY A 11 14.96 12.77 -17.69
C GLY A 11 15.80 12.36 -18.90
N PHE A 12 17.06 12.81 -18.99
CA PHE A 12 18.01 12.37 -20.02
C PHE A 12 18.45 10.92 -19.82
N LEU A 13 18.68 10.48 -18.58
CA LEU A 13 19.19 9.14 -18.27
C LEU A 13 18.09 8.06 -18.41
N LEU A 14 16.84 8.39 -18.05
CA LEU A 14 15.67 7.53 -18.25
C LEU A 14 15.29 7.36 -19.73
N LEU A 15 15.39 8.42 -20.53
CA LEU A 15 14.87 8.43 -21.91
C LEU A 15 15.98 8.43 -22.98
N ARG A 16 17.25 8.55 -22.55
CA ARG A 16 18.49 8.59 -23.36
C ARG A 16 18.47 9.57 -24.55
N ASN A 17 17.69 10.64 -24.47
CA ASN A 17 17.62 11.67 -25.51
C ASN A 17 17.36 13.08 -24.91
N ILE A 18 17.72 14.12 -25.68
CA ILE A 18 17.72 15.54 -25.24
C ILE A 18 16.32 16.03 -24.84
N ILE A 19 15.25 15.43 -25.39
CA ILE A 19 13.86 15.76 -25.04
C ILE A 19 13.52 15.26 -23.63
N GLY A 20 14.05 14.10 -23.21
CA GLY A 20 13.99 13.66 -21.83
C GLY A 20 14.67 14.64 -20.87
N ALA A 21 15.79 15.24 -21.28
CA ALA A 21 16.44 16.29 -20.52
C ALA A 21 15.56 17.54 -20.37
N LEU A 22 14.86 17.96 -21.43
CA LEU A 22 14.00 19.14 -21.41
C LEU A 22 12.71 18.91 -20.59
N ILE A 23 12.11 17.71 -20.68
CA ILE A 23 10.94 17.31 -19.88
C ILE A 23 11.33 17.17 -18.41
N GLY A 24 12.47 16.56 -18.14
CA GLY A 24 13.06 16.50 -16.81
C GLY A 24 13.35 17.89 -16.22
N LEU A 25 13.85 18.82 -17.04
CA LEU A 25 14.07 20.22 -16.66
C LEU A 25 12.75 20.94 -16.34
N TYR A 26 11.70 20.65 -17.12
CA TYR A 26 10.35 21.24 -16.98
C TYR A 26 9.59 20.68 -15.77
N ILE A 27 9.68 19.37 -15.51
CA ILE A 27 9.15 18.71 -14.31
C ILE A 27 9.91 19.22 -13.08
N GLY A 28 11.23 19.37 -13.17
CA GLY A 28 12.05 20.05 -12.18
C GLY A 28 11.63 21.50 -11.89
N HIS A 29 11.08 22.20 -12.89
CA HIS A 29 10.59 23.58 -12.78
C HIS A 29 9.16 23.68 -12.19
N LEU A 30 8.26 22.75 -12.55
CA LEU A 30 6.89 22.71 -12.06
C LEU A 30 6.82 22.25 -10.60
N PHE A 31 7.68 21.30 -10.23
CA PHE A 31 7.89 20.89 -8.85
C PHE A 31 8.44 22.06 -8.00
N ASP A 32 9.31 22.90 -8.56
CA ASP A 32 9.84 24.11 -7.91
C ASP A 32 8.78 25.21 -7.66
N THR A 33 7.64 25.19 -8.37
CA THR A 33 6.61 26.25 -8.31
C THR A 33 5.40 25.85 -7.45
N ALA A 34 5.03 24.57 -7.43
CA ALA A 34 4.07 24.01 -6.48
C ALA A 34 4.58 24.08 -5.02
N ILE A 35 5.90 23.99 -4.85
CA ILE A 35 6.59 24.08 -3.56
C ILE A 35 6.75 25.54 -3.05
N LYS A 36 6.49 26.57 -3.87
CA LYS A 36 6.57 27.99 -3.45
C LYS A 36 5.42 28.48 -2.54
N ARG A 37 4.30 27.74 -2.44
CA ARG A 37 3.14 28.12 -1.61
C ARG A 37 3.02 27.34 -0.29
N LEU A 38 3.88 26.34 -0.08
CA LEU A 38 3.87 25.44 1.09
C LEU A 38 5.23 25.47 1.81
N THR A 39 5.90 26.61 1.83
CA THR A 39 7.31 26.78 2.21
C THR A 39 7.68 26.19 3.58
N ASN A 40 8.07 24.91 3.59
CA ASN A 40 9.39 24.46 4.05
C ASN A 40 9.74 23.09 3.44
N LYS A 41 10.66 23.12 2.46
CA LYS A 41 11.15 22.03 1.58
C LYS A 41 11.92 20.95 2.36
N GLN A 42 11.67 19.66 2.10
CA GLN A 42 12.71 18.63 1.79
C GLN A 42 12.18 17.16 1.72
N ASN A 43 12.67 16.43 0.70
CA ASN A 43 12.89 14.97 0.64
C ASN A 43 11.65 14.09 0.37
N VAL A 44 11.55 13.43 -0.80
CA VAL A 44 10.93 12.08 -1.01
C VAL A 44 11.73 11.37 -2.07
N GLN A 45 12.00 12.12 -3.13
CA GLN A 45 12.96 11.78 -4.17
C GLN A 45 14.37 11.54 -3.63
N GLU A 46 14.81 12.28 -2.61
CA GLU A 46 16.14 12.13 -1.97
C GLU A 46 16.29 10.82 -1.15
N TRP A 47 15.21 10.07 -0.91
CA TRP A 47 15.22 8.75 -0.23
C TRP A 47 15.39 7.59 -1.21
N LEU A 48 14.79 7.65 -2.40
CA LEU A 48 14.97 6.63 -3.44
C LEU A 48 16.38 6.67 -4.06
N THR A 49 17.14 7.74 -3.84
CA THR A 49 18.47 7.96 -4.44
C THR A 49 19.59 8.15 -3.40
N SER A 50 19.33 7.89 -2.12
CA SER A 50 20.35 8.02 -1.08
C SER A 50 21.30 6.83 -1.06
N ASP A 51 22.58 7.09 -0.71
CA ASP A 51 23.57 6.17 -0.09
C ASP A 51 22.98 4.80 0.28
N ASP A 52 23.49 3.70 -0.32
CA ASP A 52 23.02 2.31 -0.16
C ASP A 52 22.66 1.98 1.30
N SER A 53 23.43 2.54 2.22
CA SER A 53 23.27 2.52 3.67
C SER A 53 21.86 2.89 4.17
N LYS A 54 21.21 3.93 3.63
CA LYS A 54 19.87 4.37 4.10
C LYS A 54 18.74 3.49 3.59
N GLN A 55 18.86 2.98 2.36
CA GLN A 55 17.90 2.02 1.81
C GLN A 55 17.97 0.70 2.59
N ALA A 56 19.19 0.24 2.87
CA ALA A 56 19.42 -0.92 3.74
C ALA A 56 18.79 -0.72 5.11
N ILE A 57 19.00 0.44 5.78
CA ILE A 57 18.36 0.72 7.09
C ILE A 57 16.83 0.65 6.99
N PHE A 58 16.23 1.21 5.94
CA PHE A 58 14.78 1.18 5.75
C PHE A 58 14.26 -0.26 5.60
N PHE A 59 14.81 -1.03 4.66
CA PHE A 59 14.36 -2.40 4.40
C PHE A 59 14.62 -3.30 5.58
N TYR A 60 15.83 -3.31 6.11
CA TYR A 60 16.19 -4.10 7.28
C TYR A 60 15.29 -3.78 8.48
N THR A 61 15.02 -2.50 8.77
CA THR A 61 14.11 -2.14 9.86
C THR A 61 12.68 -2.55 9.56
N THR A 62 12.22 -2.42 8.32
CA THR A 62 10.87 -2.82 7.90
C THR A 62 10.69 -4.32 8.09
N PHE A 63 11.53 -5.14 7.49
CA PHE A 63 11.40 -6.59 7.56
C PHE A 63 11.63 -7.14 8.97
N SER A 64 12.56 -6.58 9.73
CA SER A 64 12.73 -6.99 11.14
C SER A 64 11.57 -6.60 12.03
N VAL A 65 10.92 -5.46 11.81
CA VAL A 65 9.70 -5.11 12.53
C VAL A 65 8.51 -5.95 12.05
N MET A 66 8.40 -6.28 10.76
CA MET A 66 7.38 -7.21 10.25
C MET A 66 7.49 -8.58 10.93
N GLY A 67 8.70 -9.13 11.02
CA GLY A 67 8.93 -10.41 11.71
C GLY A 67 8.60 -10.36 13.21
N HIS A 68 8.79 -9.19 13.84
CA HIS A 68 8.41 -8.98 15.24
C HIS A 68 6.90 -8.83 15.42
N VAL A 69 6.23 -8.13 14.50
CA VAL A 69 4.77 -7.97 14.47
C VAL A 69 4.10 -9.33 14.29
N ALA A 70 4.51 -10.10 13.28
CA ALA A 70 4.03 -11.45 13.04
C ALA A 70 4.29 -12.41 14.21
N LYS A 71 5.28 -12.13 15.07
CA LYS A 71 5.57 -12.96 16.26
C LYS A 71 4.74 -12.56 17.48
N ALA A 72 4.12 -11.38 17.49
CA ALA A 72 3.42 -10.83 18.65
C ALA A 72 2.21 -11.67 19.08
N SER A 73 1.54 -12.32 18.11
CA SER A 73 0.44 -13.30 18.30
C SER A 73 0.93 -14.68 18.77
N GLY A 74 2.24 -14.89 18.86
CA GLY A 74 2.85 -16.10 19.42
C GLY A 74 3.38 -17.08 18.38
N ASN A 75 2.87 -17.09 17.14
CA ASN A 75 3.40 -17.90 16.04
C ASN A 75 3.35 -17.14 14.72
N VAL A 76 4.41 -17.26 13.92
CA VAL A 76 4.44 -16.73 12.56
C VAL A 76 3.77 -17.74 11.63
N THR A 77 2.78 -17.28 10.88
CA THR A 77 1.94 -18.05 9.96
C THR A 77 2.53 -18.11 8.54
N ALA A 78 1.92 -18.92 7.66
CA ALA A 78 2.31 -18.95 6.26
C ALA A 78 1.92 -17.64 5.55
N GLU A 79 0.82 -17.04 5.97
CA GLU A 79 0.25 -15.78 5.51
C GLU A 79 1.18 -14.60 5.82
N ASP A 80 1.82 -14.59 6.99
CA ASP A 80 2.85 -13.60 7.34
C ASP A 80 4.05 -13.65 6.38
N ILE A 81 4.53 -14.87 6.12
CA ILE A 81 5.66 -15.10 5.23
C ILE A 81 5.29 -14.72 3.79
N GLN A 82 4.06 -15.04 3.37
CA GLN A 82 3.54 -14.64 2.07
C GLN A 82 3.50 -13.11 1.95
N THR A 83 2.97 -12.40 2.95
CA THR A 83 2.92 -10.93 2.97
C THR A 83 4.31 -10.32 2.82
N ALA A 84 5.31 -10.86 3.52
CA ALA A 84 6.70 -10.44 3.38
C ALA A 84 7.27 -10.68 1.96
N ASN A 85 6.98 -11.84 1.36
CA ASN A 85 7.42 -12.18 0.00
C ASN A 85 6.75 -11.32 -1.08
N GLU A 86 5.46 -11.03 -0.92
CA GLU A 86 4.73 -10.12 -1.82
C GLU A 86 5.32 -8.71 -1.75
N PHE A 87 5.64 -8.23 -0.54
CA PHE A 87 6.28 -6.93 -0.36
C PHE A 87 7.69 -6.87 -0.98
N MET A 88 8.53 -7.90 -0.80
CA MET A 88 9.84 -8.00 -1.46
C MET A 88 9.72 -7.95 -2.99
N THR A 89 8.73 -8.67 -3.52
CA THR A 89 8.45 -8.73 -4.96
C THR A 89 8.01 -7.37 -5.49
N GLN A 90 7.09 -6.71 -4.79
CA GLN A 90 6.56 -5.40 -5.14
C GLN A 90 7.64 -4.31 -5.10
N MET A 91 8.62 -4.43 -4.20
CA MET A 91 9.76 -3.51 -4.09
C MET A 91 10.90 -3.84 -5.07
N HIS A 92 10.77 -4.89 -5.90
CA HIS A 92 11.78 -5.33 -6.87
C HIS A 92 13.16 -5.56 -6.26
N LEU A 93 13.22 -6.16 -5.07
CA LEU A 93 14.50 -6.44 -4.41
C LEU A 93 15.37 -7.40 -5.24
N SER A 94 16.67 -7.14 -5.28
CA SER A 94 17.65 -8.03 -5.89
C SER A 94 17.75 -9.35 -5.09
N GLY A 95 18.35 -10.39 -5.68
CA GLY A 95 18.52 -11.67 -4.99
C GLY A 95 19.28 -11.57 -3.65
N GLU A 96 20.25 -10.66 -3.57
CA GLU A 96 20.98 -10.36 -2.33
C GLU A 96 20.09 -9.65 -1.30
N GLN A 97 19.38 -8.61 -1.72
CA GLN A 97 18.46 -7.85 -0.86
C GLN A 97 17.30 -8.70 -0.35
N VAL A 98 16.83 -9.68 -1.14
CA VAL A 98 15.82 -10.66 -0.71
C VAL A 98 16.36 -11.53 0.44
N ASN A 99 17.64 -11.93 0.38
CA ASN A 99 18.24 -12.71 1.47
C ASN A 99 18.41 -11.85 2.73
N GLU A 100 18.90 -10.62 2.59
CA GLU A 100 18.99 -9.67 3.72
C GLU A 100 17.62 -9.38 4.35
N ALA A 101 16.58 -9.22 3.54
CA ALA A 101 15.21 -9.03 4.00
C ALA A 101 14.70 -10.24 4.79
N LYS A 102 14.97 -11.47 4.31
CA LYS A 102 14.63 -12.70 5.03
C LYS A 102 15.39 -12.83 6.34
N GLU A 103 16.68 -12.48 6.37
CA GLU A 103 17.49 -12.48 7.59
C GLU A 103 16.96 -11.46 8.59
N ALA A 104 16.66 -10.24 8.15
CA ALA A 104 16.05 -9.21 8.99
C ALA A 104 14.71 -9.67 9.58
N PHE A 105 13.83 -10.25 8.75
CA PHE A 105 12.57 -10.84 9.20
C PHE A 105 12.79 -11.95 10.24
N ASN A 106 13.79 -12.80 10.02
CA ASN A 106 14.18 -13.84 10.97
C ASN A 106 14.66 -13.27 12.30
N GLU A 107 15.47 -12.20 12.28
CA GLU A 107 15.91 -11.50 13.49
C GLU A 107 14.72 -10.94 14.28
N GLY A 108 13.72 -10.38 13.58
CA GLY A 108 12.49 -9.85 14.18
C GLY A 108 11.75 -10.83 15.09
N LYS A 109 11.81 -12.12 14.76
CA LYS A 109 11.17 -13.22 15.53
C LYS A 109 11.91 -13.57 16.82
N SER A 110 13.13 -13.07 17.02
CA SER A 110 13.97 -13.46 18.14
C SER A 110 13.41 -12.95 19.46
N LEU A 111 13.51 -13.77 20.51
CA LEU A 111 13.18 -13.34 21.87
C LEU A 111 14.10 -12.17 22.26
N GLY A 112 13.51 -11.07 22.73
CA GLY A 112 14.27 -9.86 23.08
C GLY A 112 14.66 -8.97 21.90
N PHE A 113 14.04 -9.15 20.73
CA PHE A 113 14.22 -8.23 19.59
C PHE A 113 14.09 -6.76 20.03
N PRO A 114 15.11 -5.91 19.79
CA PRO A 114 15.18 -4.58 20.39
C PRO A 114 14.37 -3.55 19.59
N ILE A 115 13.05 -3.76 19.45
CA ILE A 115 12.18 -2.95 18.59
C ILE A 115 12.34 -1.44 18.83
N LYS A 116 12.39 -1.00 20.08
CA LYS A 116 12.56 0.42 20.42
C LYS A 116 13.85 1.01 19.85
N LYS A 117 14.95 0.25 19.85
CA LYS A 117 16.22 0.70 19.25
C LYS A 117 16.10 0.78 17.73
N LYS A 118 15.46 -0.20 17.09
CA LYS A 118 15.27 -0.24 15.64
C LYS A 118 14.38 0.91 15.16
N ILE A 119 13.26 1.17 15.84
CA ILE A 119 12.38 2.31 15.51
C ILE A 119 13.07 3.65 15.78
N ASN A 120 13.85 3.78 16.86
CA ASN A 120 14.63 4.99 17.09
C ASN A 120 15.67 5.23 15.99
N LEU A 121 16.37 4.19 15.54
CA LEU A 121 17.28 4.26 14.40
C LEU A 121 16.52 4.70 13.16
N PHE A 122 15.40 4.07 12.85
CA PHE A 122 14.53 4.47 11.73
C PHE A 122 14.16 5.96 11.81
N LYS A 123 13.71 6.44 12.98
CA LYS A 123 13.35 7.85 13.19
C LYS A 123 14.52 8.81 13.05
N GLN A 124 15.74 8.40 13.40
CA GLN A 124 16.92 9.24 13.23
C GLN A 124 17.13 9.61 11.76
N TYR A 125 16.86 8.67 10.85
CA TYR A 125 17.02 8.87 9.41
C TYR A 125 15.75 9.38 8.73
N PHE A 126 14.57 8.96 9.19
CA PHE A 126 13.29 9.17 8.50
C PHE A 126 12.24 9.93 9.31
N GLY A 127 12.49 10.29 10.57
CA GLY A 127 11.47 10.89 11.45
C GLY A 127 10.93 12.26 11.00
N LYS A 128 11.69 13.02 10.20
CA LYS A 128 11.23 14.27 9.57
C LYS A 128 10.30 14.03 8.38
N ARG A 129 10.26 12.79 7.88
CA ARG A 129 9.55 12.35 6.70
C ARG A 129 8.28 11.62 7.10
N GLN A 130 7.27 12.42 7.42
CA GLN A 130 5.97 11.94 7.89
C GLN A 130 5.32 10.96 6.91
N ASP A 131 5.53 11.15 5.61
CA ASP A 131 5.11 10.23 4.56
C ASP A 131 5.81 8.86 4.63
N LEU A 132 7.11 8.80 4.95
CA LEU A 132 7.83 7.54 5.15
C LEU A 132 7.49 6.88 6.48
N CYS A 133 7.31 7.65 7.54
CA CYS A 133 6.81 7.13 8.81
C CYS A 133 5.41 6.53 8.63
N GLN A 134 4.54 7.20 7.86
CA GLN A 134 3.18 6.73 7.59
C GLN A 134 3.20 5.46 6.74
N PHE A 135 3.98 5.45 5.65
CA PHE A 135 4.15 4.25 4.83
C PHE A 135 4.70 3.07 5.63
N PHE A 136 5.68 3.33 6.50
CA PHE A 136 6.26 2.31 7.38
C PHE A 136 5.21 1.69 8.31
N ILE A 137 4.37 2.49 8.98
CA ILE A 137 3.32 1.96 9.86
C ILE A 137 2.20 1.26 9.07
N GLU A 138 1.86 1.73 7.85
CA GLU A 138 0.91 1.05 6.97
C GLU A 138 1.39 -0.37 6.58
N ILE A 139 2.69 -0.55 6.30
CA ILE A 139 3.26 -1.89 6.08
C ILE A 139 3.12 -2.79 7.32
N GLN A 140 3.33 -2.22 8.52
CA GLN A 140 3.19 -2.99 9.75
C GLN A 140 1.72 -3.36 10.02
N ILE A 141 0.78 -2.48 9.71
CA ILE A 141 -0.67 -2.78 9.76
C ILE A 141 -1.00 -3.91 8.80
N GLN A 142 -0.56 -3.84 7.54
CA GLN A 142 -0.77 -4.92 6.57
C GLN A 142 -0.24 -6.27 7.07
N THR A 143 0.94 -6.26 7.70
CA THR A 143 1.55 -7.47 8.26
C THR A 143 0.72 -8.04 9.40
N ALA A 144 0.22 -7.20 10.31
CA ALA A 144 -0.62 -7.61 11.43
C ALA A 144 -2.04 -8.06 11.02
N TYR A 145 -2.43 -7.87 9.75
CA TYR A 145 -3.71 -8.33 9.20
C TYR A 145 -3.53 -9.50 8.23
N SER A 146 -2.36 -10.15 8.21
CA SER A 146 -2.05 -11.25 7.28
C SER A 146 -3.07 -12.40 7.36
N ASP A 147 -3.60 -12.68 8.55
CA ASP A 147 -4.60 -13.70 8.85
C ASP A 147 -6.05 -13.14 8.96
N SER A 148 -6.24 -11.88 8.57
CA SER A 148 -7.50 -11.12 8.60
C SER A 148 -8.06 -10.76 9.98
N ILE A 149 -7.36 -11.04 11.08
CA ILE A 149 -7.81 -10.66 12.44
C ILE A 149 -6.65 -9.97 13.16
N LEU A 150 -6.81 -8.68 13.46
CA LEU A 150 -5.83 -7.98 14.30
C LEU A 150 -5.98 -8.40 15.76
N GLU A 151 -5.00 -9.13 16.30
CA GLU A 151 -5.01 -9.55 17.68
C GLU A 151 -4.71 -8.39 18.65
N PRO A 152 -5.17 -8.45 19.92
CA PRO A 152 -4.88 -7.41 20.90
C PRO A 152 -3.37 -7.14 21.11
N ALA A 153 -2.54 -8.19 21.07
CA ALA A 153 -1.09 -8.07 21.21
C ALA A 153 -0.46 -7.31 20.04
N GLU A 154 -0.94 -7.56 18.83
CA GLU A 154 -0.49 -6.87 17.61
C GLU A 154 -0.96 -5.43 17.58
N TYR A 155 -2.21 -5.16 18.00
CA TYR A 155 -2.72 -3.79 18.13
C TYR A 155 -1.89 -2.96 19.10
N GLU A 156 -1.58 -3.49 20.28
CA GLU A 156 -0.73 -2.81 21.27
C GLU A 156 0.69 -2.59 20.73
N LEU A 157 1.23 -3.55 19.98
CA LEU A 157 2.52 -3.39 19.31
C LEU A 157 2.49 -2.28 18.25
N LEU A 158 1.49 -2.26 17.38
CA LEU A 158 1.29 -1.20 16.39
C LEU A 158 1.11 0.16 17.04
N LEU A 159 0.37 0.24 18.16
CA LEU A 159 0.22 1.46 18.93
C LEU A 159 1.55 1.95 19.49
N ASN A 160 2.37 1.03 20.01
CA ASN A 160 3.71 1.34 20.49
C ASN A 160 4.64 1.83 19.37
N ILE A 161 4.57 1.23 18.17
CA ILE A 161 5.33 1.67 16.99
C ILE A 161 4.86 3.05 16.54
N ALA A 162 3.54 3.25 16.42
CA ALA A 162 2.93 4.51 16.00
C ALA A 162 3.30 5.66 16.95
N ASN A 163 3.17 5.44 18.26
CA ASN A 163 3.57 6.42 19.28
C ASN A 163 5.06 6.78 19.18
N GLN A 164 5.91 5.78 18.96
CA GLN A 164 7.33 6.03 18.75
C GLN A 164 7.56 6.88 17.51
N LEU A 165 6.92 6.58 16.37
CA LEU A 165 7.03 7.36 15.13
C LEU A 165 6.47 8.79 15.23
N GLY A 166 5.66 9.08 16.25
CA GLY A 166 5.04 10.38 16.49
C GLY A 166 3.57 10.46 16.05
N PHE A 167 2.95 9.32 15.76
CA PHE A 167 1.53 9.23 15.46
C PHE A 167 0.70 9.02 16.73
N THR A 168 -0.50 9.57 16.73
CA THR A 168 -1.45 9.39 17.83
C THR A 168 -2.25 8.10 17.66
N LYS A 169 -2.82 7.57 18.75
CA LYS A 169 -3.81 6.46 18.71
C LYS A 169 -4.94 6.72 17.72
N ARG A 170 -5.40 7.98 17.61
CA ARG A 170 -6.44 8.38 16.66
C ARG A 170 -5.98 8.19 15.21
N HIS A 171 -4.75 8.62 14.90
CA HIS A 171 -4.23 8.47 13.54
C HIS A 171 -4.02 7.00 13.17
N LEU A 172 -3.47 6.19 14.08
CA LEU A 172 -3.36 4.75 13.87
C LEU A 172 -4.74 4.11 13.64
N GLY A 173 -5.74 4.43 14.47
CA GLY A 173 -7.11 3.94 14.29
C GLY A 173 -7.71 4.33 12.93
N GLN A 174 -7.42 5.53 12.42
CA GLN A 174 -7.85 5.94 11.08
C GLN A 174 -7.19 5.10 9.98
N LEU A 175 -5.88 4.83 10.07
CA LEU A 175 -5.18 3.99 9.09
C LEU A 175 -5.72 2.55 9.09
N ILE A 176 -5.99 2.00 10.27
CA ILE A 176 -6.58 0.67 10.42
C ILE A 176 -7.97 0.62 9.75
N VAL A 177 -8.84 1.59 10.03
CA VAL A 177 -10.18 1.64 9.43
C VAL A 177 -10.12 1.78 7.91
N ILE A 178 -9.18 2.57 7.38
CA ILE A 178 -8.96 2.69 5.94
C ILE A 178 -8.52 1.34 5.34
N TRP A 179 -7.59 0.65 6.01
CA TRP A 179 -7.08 -0.65 5.57
C TRP A 179 -8.17 -1.72 5.55
N GLU A 180 -8.96 -1.82 6.63
CA GLU A 180 -10.08 -2.75 6.73
C GLU A 180 -11.14 -2.51 5.65
N ALA A 181 -11.44 -1.24 5.38
CA ALA A 181 -12.34 -0.87 4.29
C ALA A 181 -11.79 -1.35 2.94
N GLU A 182 -10.50 -1.12 2.68
CA GLU A 182 -9.84 -1.58 1.45
C GLU A 182 -9.92 -3.10 1.28
N LEU A 183 -9.64 -3.88 2.33
CA LEU A 183 -9.77 -5.34 2.31
C LEU A 183 -11.20 -5.79 1.96
N ARG A 184 -12.23 -5.18 2.56
CA ARG A 184 -13.64 -5.47 2.24
C ARG A 184 -13.97 -5.20 0.78
N PHE A 185 -13.53 -4.06 0.24
CA PHE A 185 -13.72 -3.72 -1.17
C PHE A 185 -13.04 -4.71 -2.12
N GLN A 186 -11.81 -5.12 -1.81
CA GLN A 186 -11.06 -6.08 -2.63
C GLN A 186 -11.68 -7.48 -2.60
N ASN A 187 -12.07 -7.97 -1.43
CA ASN A 187 -12.71 -9.28 -1.26
C ASN A 187 -14.05 -9.34 -2.00
N TYR A 188 -14.89 -8.32 -1.84
CA TYR A 188 -16.16 -8.22 -2.57
C TYR A 188 -15.98 -8.26 -4.09
N LYS A 189 -14.99 -7.55 -4.62
CA LYS A 189 -14.68 -7.57 -6.07
C LYS A 189 -14.23 -8.94 -6.55
N ARG A 190 -13.33 -9.60 -5.81
CA ARG A 190 -12.85 -10.94 -6.15
C ARG A 190 -14.01 -11.92 -6.25
N ASP A 191 -14.95 -11.86 -5.31
CA ASP A 191 -16.13 -12.72 -5.29
C ASP A 191 -17.10 -12.46 -6.44
N GLN A 192 -17.32 -11.18 -6.78
CA GLN A 192 -18.17 -10.83 -7.92
C GLN A 192 -17.57 -11.31 -9.25
N GLN A 193 -16.25 -11.19 -9.42
CA GLN A 193 -15.57 -11.73 -10.60
C GLN A 193 -15.65 -13.26 -10.68
N GLN A 194 -15.54 -13.96 -9.54
CA GLN A 194 -15.70 -15.42 -9.52
C GLN A 194 -17.12 -15.86 -9.85
N LYS A 195 -18.15 -15.19 -9.31
CA LYS A 195 -19.56 -15.45 -9.62
C LYS A 195 -19.84 -15.23 -11.10
N ASN A 196 -19.41 -14.10 -11.67
CA ASN A 196 -19.59 -13.80 -13.09
C ASN A 196 -18.92 -14.86 -13.99
N ARG A 197 -17.69 -15.27 -13.70
CA ARG A 197 -17.01 -16.36 -14.43
C ARG A 197 -17.77 -17.68 -14.37
N ARG A 198 -18.39 -18.01 -13.23
CA ARG A 198 -19.24 -19.21 -13.09
C ARG A 198 -20.52 -19.10 -13.92
N TYR A 199 -21.17 -17.94 -13.95
CA TYR A 199 -22.34 -17.70 -14.78
C TYR A 199 -22.01 -17.76 -16.28
N GLU A 200 -20.90 -17.17 -16.71
CA GLU A 200 -20.44 -17.23 -18.10
C GLU A 200 -20.13 -18.65 -18.55
N ARG A 201 -19.41 -19.45 -17.74
CA ARG A 201 -19.15 -20.88 -18.04
C ARG A 201 -20.42 -21.71 -18.15
N ARG A 202 -21.46 -21.40 -17.36
CA ARG A 202 -22.77 -22.06 -17.48
C ARG A 202 -23.54 -21.63 -18.74
N ARG A 203 -23.33 -20.39 -19.19
CA ARG A 203 -24.00 -19.82 -20.38
C ARG A 203 -23.33 -20.22 -21.69
N THR A 204 -22.01 -20.42 -21.71
CA THR A 204 -21.25 -20.80 -22.92
C THR A 204 -21.16 -22.30 -23.17
N GLY A 205 -21.90 -23.13 -22.43
CA GLY A 205 -22.26 -24.52 -22.75
C GLY A 205 -21.39 -25.21 -23.79
N SER A 206 -20.13 -25.49 -23.46
CA SER A 206 -19.31 -26.38 -24.28
C SER A 206 -19.63 -27.81 -23.88
N ASN A 207 -20.45 -28.46 -24.71
CA ASN A 207 -20.64 -29.91 -24.72
C ASN A 207 -19.27 -30.59 -24.88
N ASN A 208 -18.64 -30.96 -23.77
CA ASN A 208 -17.63 -31.99 -23.75
C ASN A 208 -17.87 -32.89 -22.54
N ASN A 209 -18.73 -33.88 -22.78
CA ASN A 209 -18.77 -35.11 -21.99
C ASN A 209 -17.44 -35.84 -22.19
N GLN A 210 -16.57 -35.82 -21.18
CA GLN A 210 -15.76 -36.95 -20.71
C GLN A 210 -14.62 -36.44 -19.83
N SER A 211 -14.79 -36.51 -18.51
CA SER A 211 -13.95 -37.36 -17.65
C SER A 211 -14.35 -37.21 -16.18
N GLN A 212 -14.08 -38.31 -15.47
CA GLN A 212 -14.59 -38.74 -14.18
C GLN A 212 -14.20 -37.83 -12.99
N GLN A 213 -15.19 -37.65 -12.12
CA GLN A 213 -15.24 -38.12 -10.72
C GLN A 213 -14.07 -37.78 -9.76
N GLN A 214 -14.49 -37.34 -8.57
CA GLN A 214 -13.76 -37.20 -7.30
C GLN A 214 -13.09 -35.86 -7.01
N GLY A 215 -13.93 -34.87 -6.71
CA GLY A 215 -13.59 -33.75 -5.84
C GLY A 215 -14.63 -33.66 -4.74
N ARG A 216 -14.32 -34.22 -3.57
CA ARG A 216 -15.08 -34.16 -2.31
C ARG A 216 -15.66 -32.76 -2.11
N GLN A 217 -16.97 -32.70 -1.87
CA GLN A 217 -17.64 -31.52 -1.30
C GLN A 217 -17.06 -31.27 0.09
N GLN A 218 -15.99 -30.48 0.16
CA GLN A 218 -15.73 -29.69 1.35
C GLN A 218 -16.50 -28.38 1.18
N ASN A 219 -17.72 -28.37 1.71
CA ASN A 219 -18.42 -27.15 2.10
C ASN A 219 -17.57 -26.47 3.19
N HIS A 220 -16.49 -25.81 2.81
CA HIS A 220 -16.03 -24.68 3.62
C HIS A 220 -17.16 -23.66 3.53
N HIS A 221 -17.83 -23.42 4.66
CA HIS A 221 -18.61 -22.21 4.88
C HIS A 221 -17.66 -21.02 4.71
N HIS A 222 -17.40 -20.60 3.47
CA HIS A 222 -17.01 -19.23 3.21
C HIS A 222 -18.27 -18.43 3.47
N SER A 223 -18.38 -17.92 4.70
CA SER A 223 -19.32 -16.87 5.06
C SER A 223 -19.45 -15.93 3.86
N ALA A 224 -20.67 -15.73 3.39
CA ALA A 224 -20.93 -14.80 2.29
C ALA A 224 -20.19 -13.50 2.63
N SER A 225 -19.22 -13.11 1.79
CA SER A 225 -18.49 -11.86 2.01
C SER A 225 -19.51 -10.75 2.14
N GLU A 226 -19.53 -10.10 3.30
CA GLU A 226 -20.40 -8.96 3.52
C GLU A 226 -20.08 -7.91 2.45
N SER A 227 -21.12 -7.37 1.82
CA SER A 227 -20.91 -6.32 0.83
C SER A 227 -20.34 -5.07 1.52
N PRO A 228 -19.40 -4.35 0.89
CA PRO A 228 -18.83 -3.15 1.47
C PRO A 228 -19.93 -2.16 1.85
N SER A 229 -19.83 -1.58 3.03
CA SER A 229 -20.80 -0.59 3.49
C SER A 229 -20.48 0.80 2.93
N ILE A 230 -21.49 1.65 2.72
CA ILE A 230 -21.61 2.83 3.57
C ILE A 230 -20.30 3.49 4.05
N LEU A 231 -20.03 3.16 5.31
CA LEU A 231 -18.97 3.69 6.13
C LEU A 231 -17.58 3.29 5.59
N ASP A 232 -17.45 2.11 4.99
CA ASP A 232 -16.22 1.67 4.34
C ASP A 232 -15.86 2.58 3.16
N ALA A 233 -16.86 3.00 2.40
CA ALA A 233 -16.64 3.91 1.28
C ALA A 233 -16.18 5.29 1.76
N TYR A 234 -16.76 5.79 2.86
CA TYR A 234 -16.32 7.06 3.48
C TYR A 234 -14.88 6.95 4.00
N ALA A 235 -14.57 5.87 4.71
CA ALA A 235 -13.23 5.58 5.19
C ALA A 235 -12.21 5.56 4.04
N LEU A 236 -12.49 4.82 2.97
CA LEU A 236 -11.58 4.70 1.82
C LEU A 236 -11.33 6.04 1.11
N LEU A 237 -12.34 6.92 1.06
CA LEU A 237 -12.18 8.27 0.51
C LEU A 237 -11.55 9.27 1.51
N GLY A 238 -11.35 8.87 2.76
CA GLY A 238 -10.83 9.71 3.84
C GLY A 238 -11.79 10.83 4.24
N ILE A 239 -13.10 10.53 4.22
CA ILE A 239 -14.20 11.44 4.48
C ILE A 239 -15.17 10.81 5.51
N THR A 240 -16.24 11.52 5.83
CA THR A 240 -17.29 11.26 6.81
C THR A 240 -18.66 11.45 6.16
N ASP A 241 -19.69 10.95 6.82
CA ASP A 241 -21.10 11.09 6.42
C ASP A 241 -21.60 12.54 6.41
N LYS A 242 -20.90 13.44 7.13
CA LYS A 242 -21.24 14.87 7.25
C LYS A 242 -20.78 15.73 6.07
N GLU A 243 -19.84 15.25 5.25
CA GLU A 243 -19.33 16.03 4.12
C GLU A 243 -20.39 16.25 3.05
N SER A 244 -20.33 17.41 2.40
CA SER A 244 -21.20 17.77 1.29
C SER A 244 -20.88 16.96 0.03
N VAL A 245 -21.83 16.90 -0.91
CA VAL A 245 -21.62 16.27 -2.23
C VAL A 245 -20.42 16.87 -2.97
N GLN A 246 -20.18 18.17 -2.80
CA GLN A 246 -19.03 18.86 -3.41
C GLN A 246 -17.71 18.36 -2.81
N GLU A 247 -17.64 18.19 -1.49
CA GLU A 247 -16.47 17.66 -0.80
C GLU A 247 -16.21 16.21 -1.16
N ILE A 248 -17.24 15.37 -1.26
CA ILE A 248 -17.12 13.98 -1.74
C ILE A 248 -16.51 13.95 -3.15
N LYS A 249 -17.06 14.74 -4.09
CA LYS A 249 -16.54 14.82 -5.46
C LYS A 249 -15.10 15.33 -5.50
N ARG A 250 -14.73 16.25 -4.60
CA ARG A 250 -13.37 16.78 -4.47
C ARG A 250 -12.40 15.73 -3.94
N ALA A 251 -12.79 14.99 -2.91
CA ALA A 251 -12.00 13.90 -2.33
C ALA A 251 -11.76 12.80 -3.38
N TYR A 252 -12.80 12.39 -4.09
CA TYR A 252 -12.71 11.43 -5.20
C TYR A 252 -11.73 11.90 -6.29
N LYS A 253 -11.89 13.12 -6.83
CA LYS A 253 -10.99 13.65 -7.87
C LYS A 253 -9.54 13.73 -7.40
N ARG A 254 -9.32 14.15 -6.14
CA ARG A 254 -7.98 14.22 -5.53
C ARG A 254 -7.33 12.83 -5.47
N LEU A 255 -8.08 11.82 -4.99
CA LEU A 255 -7.58 10.45 -4.86
C LEU A 255 -7.35 9.78 -6.22
N MET A 256 -8.26 9.96 -7.18
CA MET A 256 -8.08 9.48 -8.56
C MET A 256 -6.85 10.13 -9.20
N SER A 257 -6.69 11.44 -9.07
CA SER A 257 -5.52 12.13 -9.63
C SER A 257 -4.20 11.68 -8.99
N LYS A 258 -4.21 11.27 -7.71
CA LYS A 258 -3.02 10.81 -7.00
C LYS A 258 -2.62 9.39 -7.42
N ASN A 259 -3.60 8.53 -7.74
CA ASN A 259 -3.39 7.09 -7.93
C ASN A 259 -3.62 6.57 -9.37
N HIS A 260 -4.02 7.42 -10.33
CA HIS A 260 -4.39 6.95 -11.68
C HIS A 260 -3.21 6.37 -12.48
N PRO A 261 -3.34 5.16 -13.08
CA PRO A 261 -2.27 4.51 -13.85
C PRO A 261 -1.72 5.37 -14.99
N ASP A 262 -2.52 6.00 -15.87
CA ASP A 262 -1.96 6.89 -16.93
C ASP A 262 -1.12 8.07 -16.40
N LYS A 263 -1.49 8.64 -15.25
CA LYS A 263 -0.71 9.72 -14.62
C LYS A 263 0.59 9.21 -14.01
N LEU A 264 0.74 7.90 -13.92
CA LEU A 264 1.89 7.18 -13.39
C LEU A 264 2.72 6.58 -14.55
N VAL A 265 2.09 6.16 -15.67
CA VAL A 265 2.70 5.80 -16.97
C VAL A 265 3.42 7.00 -17.58
N SER A 266 2.76 8.16 -17.63
CA SER A 266 3.38 9.43 -18.08
C SER A 266 4.50 9.93 -17.18
N LYS A 267 4.73 9.28 -16.03
CA LYS A 267 5.82 9.54 -15.07
C LYS A 267 6.87 8.43 -15.01
N GLY A 268 6.80 7.43 -15.91
CA GLY A 268 7.84 6.42 -16.09
C GLY A 268 7.93 5.36 -14.98
N LEU A 269 6.82 5.07 -14.28
CA LEU A 269 6.79 4.04 -13.25
C LEU A 269 6.82 2.61 -13.84
N PRO A 270 7.39 1.62 -13.12
CA PRO A 270 7.46 0.23 -13.58
C PRO A 270 6.07 -0.36 -13.89
N PRO A 271 5.95 -1.26 -14.88
CA PRO A 271 4.68 -1.91 -15.24
C PRO A 271 3.92 -2.55 -14.07
N GLU A 272 4.62 -3.06 -13.05
CA GLU A 272 4.05 -3.76 -11.89
C GLU A 272 3.34 -2.80 -10.92
N MET A 273 3.86 -1.57 -10.79
CA MET A 273 3.21 -0.49 -10.04
C MET A 273 1.96 0.03 -10.74
N MET A 274 1.78 -0.29 -12.03
CA MET A 274 0.56 0.04 -12.76
C MET A 274 -0.60 -0.83 -12.29
N GLU A 275 -0.35 -2.08 -11.97
CA GLU A 275 -1.40 -2.97 -11.44
C GLU A 275 -1.81 -2.56 -10.03
N VAL A 276 -0.88 -2.15 -9.16
CA VAL A 276 -1.20 -1.61 -7.82
C VAL A 276 -1.98 -0.29 -7.92
N ALA A 277 -1.53 0.63 -8.75
CA ALA A 277 -2.20 1.91 -8.99
C ALA A 277 -3.60 1.74 -9.60
N LYS A 278 -3.73 0.81 -10.56
CA LYS A 278 -5.00 0.43 -11.18
C LYS A 278 -5.93 -0.19 -10.15
N GLN A 279 -5.44 -1.10 -9.32
CA GLN A 279 -6.22 -1.70 -8.22
C GLN A 279 -6.72 -0.60 -7.28
N LYS A 280 -5.83 0.28 -6.80
CA LYS A 280 -6.19 1.40 -5.92
C LYS A 280 -7.22 2.34 -6.54
N THR A 281 -7.04 2.68 -7.83
CA THR A 281 -7.96 3.54 -8.59
C THR A 281 -9.34 2.89 -8.70
N GLN A 282 -9.39 1.59 -8.96
CA GLN A 282 -10.65 0.86 -9.00
C GLN A 282 -11.32 0.82 -7.63
N ASP A 283 -10.57 0.67 -6.53
CA ASP A 283 -11.11 0.66 -5.17
C ASP A 283 -11.72 2.03 -4.82
N ILE A 284 -11.00 3.11 -5.10
CA ILE A 284 -11.49 4.50 -4.98
C ILE A 284 -12.76 4.73 -5.80
N GLN A 285 -12.80 4.25 -7.04
CA GLN A 285 -13.98 4.38 -7.90
C GLN A 285 -15.17 3.62 -7.34
N SER A 286 -14.96 2.40 -6.84
CA SER A 286 -16.04 1.57 -6.28
C SER A 286 -16.63 2.19 -5.02
N ALA A 287 -15.81 2.76 -4.14
CA ALA A 287 -16.27 3.50 -2.98
C ALA A 287 -17.09 4.75 -3.38
N TYR A 288 -16.61 5.51 -4.35
CA TYR A 288 -17.34 6.68 -4.84
C TYR A 288 -18.70 6.32 -5.45
N GLU A 289 -18.79 5.27 -6.27
CA GLU A 289 -20.05 4.82 -6.85
C GLU A 289 -21.03 4.31 -5.78
N LEU A 290 -20.54 3.64 -4.73
CA LEU A 290 -21.38 3.24 -3.60
C LEU A 290 -21.97 4.46 -2.89
N ILE A 291 -21.14 5.46 -2.55
CA ILE A 291 -21.61 6.70 -1.92
C ILE A 291 -22.61 7.44 -2.79
N LYS A 292 -22.33 7.51 -4.10
CA LYS A 292 -23.17 8.18 -5.07
C LYS A 292 -24.55 7.52 -5.16
N LYS A 293 -24.60 6.19 -5.17
CA LYS A 293 -25.84 5.39 -5.17
C LYS A 293 -26.66 5.63 -3.90
N GLU A 294 -26.03 5.56 -2.74
CA GLU A 294 -26.73 5.66 -1.44
C GLU A 294 -27.18 7.09 -1.11
N ARG A 295 -26.42 8.13 -1.52
CA ARG A 295 -26.77 9.54 -1.29
C ARG A 295 -27.56 10.20 -2.43
N GLY A 296 -27.71 9.52 -3.57
CA GLY A 296 -28.57 9.95 -4.68
C GLY A 296 -28.10 11.22 -5.42
N PHE A 297 -26.87 11.25 -5.94
CA PHE A 297 -26.34 12.41 -6.70
C PHE A 297 -25.48 12.07 -7.93
#